data_AF-A0AAV6L5N7-F1
#
_entry.id   AF-A0AAV6L5N7-F1
#
_cell.length_a   1.000
_cell.length_b   1.000
_cell.length_c   1.000
_cell.angle_alpha   90.00
_cell.angle_beta   90.00
_cell.angle_gamma   90.00
#
_symmetry.space_group_name_H-M   'P 1'
#
loop_
_entity.id
_entity.type
_entity.pdbx_description
1 polymer ?
#
loop_
_entity_poly.entity_id
_entity_poly.type
_entity_poly.pdbx_seq_one_letter_code
_entity_poly.pdbx_strand_id
1 'polypeptide(L)'
;MVTGDNIFTARAIATECGILKPNQDMESGAVVLGEQFRNYTPEERMEKVNNISVMARASPRDKLLMVQCLKQKDHVVAVIGDGTNDAPALKEADIGLLMGQGTEVAKECSDIVILDDSFGSVATVLRWGRCVRTNVQKFIQLQLTLTVATLAINFVVSVSTGEVPLSAVELVWVNLIINASGAFALATEKPTKELMEKPPLENKYVFEGIHKNHLFLVIVGVTIAVQVVVVQFLKKVANTERLNWGQWGVCVGFASFSWPIGWVVMWIPVRQKPFLPWEGLRLLRPGT
;
A
#
# COMPACT_ATOMS: atom_id res chain seq x y z
N MET A 1 -11.11 -17.03 -13.03
CA MET A 1 -11.77 -18.18 -12.35
C MET A 1 -11.07 -19.46 -12.79
N VAL A 2 -10.64 -20.30 -11.84
CA VAL A 2 -10.02 -21.59 -12.16
C VAL A 2 -10.76 -22.67 -11.38
N THR A 3 -11.40 -23.61 -12.08
CA THR A 3 -12.24 -24.66 -11.47
C THR A 3 -11.96 -26.04 -12.07
N GLY A 4 -12.21 -27.08 -11.29
CA GLY A 4 -12.24 -28.47 -11.73
C GLY A 4 -13.52 -28.85 -12.49
N ASP A 5 -14.52 -27.96 -12.49
CA ASP A 5 -15.81 -28.21 -13.14
C ASP A 5 -15.71 -28.29 -14.66
N ASN A 6 -16.77 -28.82 -15.26
CA ASN A 6 -16.89 -28.87 -16.71
C ASN A 6 -16.98 -27.47 -17.33
N ILE A 7 -16.53 -27.33 -18.58
CA ILE A 7 -16.44 -26.06 -19.29
C ILE A 7 -17.80 -25.34 -19.41
N PHE A 8 -18.89 -26.08 -19.60
CA PHE A 8 -20.23 -25.50 -19.71
C PHE A 8 -20.69 -24.88 -18.38
N THR A 9 -20.46 -25.56 -17.27
CA THR A 9 -20.81 -25.08 -15.92
C THR A 9 -19.95 -23.88 -15.53
N ALA A 10 -18.63 -23.99 -15.72
CA ALA A 10 -17.69 -22.92 -15.44
C ALA A 10 -18.01 -21.65 -16.24
N ARG A 11 -18.39 -21.80 -17.52
CA ARG A 11 -18.81 -20.69 -18.37
C ARG A 11 -20.11 -20.06 -17.88
N ALA A 12 -21.14 -20.87 -17.58
CA ALA A 12 -22.43 -20.36 -17.12
C ALA A 12 -22.27 -19.52 -15.83
N ILE A 13 -21.55 -20.06 -14.84
CA ILE A 13 -21.26 -19.35 -13.58
C ILE A 13 -20.45 -18.08 -13.84
N ALA A 14 -19.41 -18.15 -14.68
CA ALA A 14 -18.60 -16.98 -14.99
C ALA A 14 -19.39 -15.86 -15.70
N THR A 15 -20.37 -16.20 -16.53
CA THR A 15 -21.26 -15.22 -17.16
C THR A 15 -22.24 -14.63 -16.13
N GLU A 16 -22.84 -15.44 -15.26
CA GLU A 16 -23.73 -14.97 -14.19
C GLU A 16 -23.01 -14.05 -13.19
N CYS A 17 -21.77 -14.37 -12.84
CA CYS A 17 -20.94 -13.54 -11.97
C CYS A 17 -20.34 -12.30 -12.67
N GLY A 18 -20.55 -12.13 -13.97
CA GLY A 18 -20.02 -10.99 -14.75
C GLY A 18 -18.50 -11.04 -14.98
N ILE A 19 -17.86 -12.20 -14.78
CA ILE A 19 -16.43 -12.43 -15.09
C ILE A 19 -16.22 -12.49 -16.61
N LEU A 20 -17.14 -13.16 -17.32
CA LEU A 20 -17.20 -13.19 -18.77
C LEU A 20 -18.32 -12.26 -19.25
N LYS A 21 -18.02 -11.38 -20.19
CA LYS A 21 -19.06 -10.62 -20.89
C LYS A 21 -19.84 -11.57 -21.81
N PRO A 22 -21.17 -11.38 -21.98
CA PRO A 22 -22.01 -12.29 -22.76
C PRO A 22 -21.62 -12.43 -24.25
N ASN A 23 -20.76 -11.55 -24.78
CA ASN A 23 -20.23 -11.59 -26.15
C ASN A 23 -18.75 -12.01 -26.24
N GLN A 24 -18.11 -12.41 -25.14
CA GLN A 24 -16.74 -12.93 -25.12
C GLN A 24 -16.78 -14.46 -25.11
N ASP A 25 -16.78 -15.06 -26.31
CA ASP A 25 -16.87 -16.50 -26.54
C ASP A 25 -15.50 -17.21 -26.59
N MET A 26 -15.51 -18.54 -26.81
CA MET A 26 -14.31 -19.37 -27.02
C MET A 26 -13.34 -18.80 -28.08
N GLU A 27 -13.85 -18.06 -29.09
CA GLU A 27 -13.02 -17.44 -30.13
C GLU A 27 -12.10 -16.34 -29.59
N SER A 28 -12.46 -15.71 -28.47
CA SER A 28 -11.62 -14.69 -27.81
C SER A 28 -10.44 -15.29 -27.05
N GLY A 29 -10.38 -16.62 -26.87
CA GLY A 29 -9.36 -17.29 -26.07
C GLY A 29 -9.50 -17.07 -24.56
N ALA A 30 -10.61 -16.49 -24.09
CA ALA A 30 -10.83 -16.17 -22.68
C ALA A 30 -11.16 -17.40 -21.81
N VAL A 31 -11.61 -18.50 -22.42
CA VAL A 31 -11.94 -19.76 -21.74
C VAL A 31 -11.05 -20.88 -22.27
N VAL A 32 -10.34 -21.57 -21.39
CA VAL A 32 -9.45 -22.68 -21.74
C VAL A 32 -9.66 -23.90 -20.86
N LEU A 33 -9.34 -25.08 -21.38
CA LEU A 33 -9.26 -26.31 -20.57
C LEU A 33 -7.89 -26.40 -19.89
N GLY A 34 -7.85 -26.96 -18.67
CA GLY A 34 -6.58 -27.18 -17.95
C GLY A 34 -5.57 -28.03 -18.74
N GLU A 35 -6.06 -29.03 -19.48
CA GLU A 35 -5.22 -29.86 -20.37
C GLU A 35 -4.61 -29.05 -21.53
N GLN A 36 -5.40 -28.16 -22.15
CA GLN A 36 -4.90 -27.28 -23.22
C GLN A 36 -3.84 -26.32 -22.68
N PHE A 37 -4.08 -25.75 -21.50
CA PHE A 37 -3.12 -24.85 -20.85
C PHE A 37 -1.79 -25.53 -20.52
N ARG A 38 -1.85 -26.79 -20.06
CA ARG A 38 -0.65 -27.60 -19.78
C ARG A 38 0.15 -27.91 -21.04
N ASN A 39 -0.53 -28.15 -22.16
CA ASN A 39 0.09 -28.55 -23.42
C ASN A 39 0.67 -27.37 -24.24
N TYR A 40 0.34 -26.12 -23.90
CA TYR A 40 0.97 -24.96 -24.53
C TYR A 40 2.47 -24.91 -24.26
N THR A 41 3.22 -24.32 -25.19
CA THR A 41 4.65 -24.02 -24.95
C THR A 41 4.79 -22.92 -23.89
N PRO A 42 5.93 -22.82 -23.18
CA PRO A 42 6.15 -21.75 -22.20
C PRO A 42 5.90 -20.36 -22.78
N GLU A 43 6.27 -20.11 -24.03
CA GLU A 43 6.10 -18.84 -24.73
C GLU A 43 4.61 -18.54 -25.00
N GLU A 44 3.87 -19.53 -25.53
CA GLU A 44 2.44 -19.41 -25.78
C GLU A 44 1.64 -19.19 -24.50
N ARG A 45 2.02 -19.86 -23.40
CA ARG A 45 1.41 -19.66 -22.09
C ARG A 45 1.57 -18.22 -21.65
N MET A 46 2.79 -17.69 -21.73
CA MET A 46 3.08 -16.32 -21.33
C MET A 46 2.31 -15.31 -22.17
N GLU A 47 2.14 -15.52 -23.47
CA GLU A 47 1.33 -14.62 -24.30
C GLU A 47 -0.15 -14.65 -23.90
N LYS A 48 -0.74 -15.85 -23.76
CA LYS A 48 -2.18 -16.04 -23.57
C LYS A 48 -2.66 -15.88 -22.13
N VAL A 49 -1.79 -16.01 -21.13
CA VAL A 49 -2.18 -16.01 -19.69
C VAL A 49 -2.97 -14.78 -19.27
N ASN A 50 -2.69 -13.61 -19.86
CA ASN A 50 -3.37 -12.35 -19.53
C ASN A 50 -4.79 -12.27 -20.09
N ASN A 51 -5.10 -13.06 -21.11
CA ASN A 51 -6.40 -13.08 -21.75
C ASN A 51 -7.31 -14.18 -21.17
N ILE A 52 -6.72 -15.20 -20.56
CA ILE A 52 -7.45 -16.31 -19.93
C ILE A 52 -8.19 -15.80 -18.68
N SER A 53 -9.52 -15.77 -18.76
CA SER A 53 -10.40 -15.38 -17.66
C SER A 53 -10.98 -16.58 -16.93
N VAL A 54 -11.21 -17.70 -17.64
CA VAL A 54 -11.76 -18.93 -17.07
C VAL A 54 -10.94 -20.14 -17.51
N MET A 55 -10.50 -20.94 -16.54
CA MET A 55 -9.88 -22.25 -16.78
C MET A 55 -10.76 -23.34 -16.17
N ALA A 56 -11.26 -24.25 -17.01
CA ALA A 56 -12.14 -25.36 -16.63
C ALA A 56 -11.38 -26.70 -16.61
N ARG A 57 -11.89 -27.69 -15.85
CA ARG A 57 -11.23 -28.98 -15.61
C ARG A 57 -9.75 -28.84 -15.19
N ALA A 58 -9.45 -27.84 -14.38
CA ALA A 58 -8.09 -27.57 -13.90
C ALA A 58 -7.69 -28.54 -12.79
N SER A 59 -6.51 -29.14 -12.90
CA SER A 59 -5.89 -29.89 -11.80
C SER A 59 -5.11 -28.96 -10.86
N PRO A 60 -4.74 -29.42 -9.65
CA PRO A 60 -3.90 -28.66 -8.73
C PRO A 60 -2.60 -28.16 -9.35
N ARG A 61 -1.99 -28.97 -10.23
CA ARG A 61 -0.76 -28.60 -10.95
C ARG A 61 -0.99 -27.48 -11.96
N ASP A 62 -2.16 -27.45 -12.59
CA ASP A 62 -2.49 -26.41 -13.58
C ASP A 62 -2.73 -25.06 -12.89
N LYS A 63 -3.35 -25.08 -11.70
CA LYS A 63 -3.50 -23.88 -10.85
C LYS A 63 -2.13 -23.29 -10.49
N LEU A 64 -1.20 -24.14 -10.03
CA LEU A 64 0.16 -23.70 -9.71
C LEU A 64 0.90 -23.11 -10.92
N LEU A 65 0.83 -23.79 -12.07
CA LEU A 65 1.45 -23.31 -13.31
C LEU A 65 0.90 -21.94 -13.74
N MET A 66 -0.41 -21.73 -13.59
CA MET A 66 -1.04 -20.45 -13.90
C MET A 66 -0.47 -19.32 -13.03
N VAL A 67 -0.34 -19.56 -11.72
CA VAL A 67 0.23 -18.60 -10.76
C VAL A 67 1.67 -18.27 -11.13
N GLN A 68 2.49 -19.28 -11.45
CA GLN A 68 3.89 -19.08 -11.85
C GLN A 68 4.00 -18.25 -13.14
N CYS A 69 3.17 -18.53 -14.15
CA CYS A 69 3.15 -17.75 -15.39
C CYS A 69 2.77 -16.29 -15.14
N LEU A 70 1.74 -16.03 -14.33
CA LEU A 70 1.33 -14.66 -13.99
C LEU A 70 2.44 -13.91 -13.22
N LYS A 71 3.09 -14.56 -12.26
CA LYS A 71 4.22 -13.99 -11.52
C LYS A 71 5.43 -13.69 -12.43
N GLN A 72 5.73 -14.56 -13.39
CA GLN A 72 6.79 -14.32 -14.37
C GLN A 72 6.50 -13.10 -15.27
N LYS A 73 5.22 -12.71 -15.44
CA LYS A 73 4.81 -11.48 -16.14
C LYS A 73 4.77 -10.24 -15.24
N ASP A 74 5.35 -10.30 -14.04
CA ASP A 74 5.41 -9.19 -13.08
C ASP A 74 4.02 -8.75 -12.57
N HIS A 75 3.04 -9.67 -12.61
CA HIS A 75 1.76 -9.45 -11.96
C HIS A 75 1.82 -9.87 -10.49
N VAL A 76 1.19 -9.08 -9.62
CA VAL A 76 0.93 -9.46 -8.23
C VAL A 76 -0.29 -10.38 -8.21
N VAL A 77 -0.09 -11.64 -7.81
CA VAL A 77 -1.11 -12.68 -7.89
C VAL A 77 -1.65 -13.00 -6.51
N ALA A 78 -2.97 -12.85 -6.35
CA ALA A 78 -3.69 -13.36 -5.19
C ALA A 78 -4.46 -14.63 -5.57
N VAL A 79 -4.33 -15.69 -4.77
CA VAL A 79 -5.04 -16.96 -4.96
C VAL A 79 -6.03 -17.15 -3.83
N ILE A 80 -7.25 -17.57 -4.18
CA ILE A 80 -8.28 -17.94 -3.21
C ILE A 80 -8.50 -19.44 -3.32
N GLY A 81 -8.44 -20.14 -2.19
CA GLY A 81 -8.70 -21.59 -2.10
C GLY A 81 -9.35 -21.97 -0.77
N ASP A 82 -9.75 -23.22 -0.64
CA ASP A 82 -10.42 -23.78 0.54
C ASP A 82 -9.85 -25.15 0.96
N GLY A 83 -9.23 -25.88 0.03
CA GLY A 83 -8.75 -27.25 0.23
C GLY A 83 -7.24 -27.44 0.18
N THR A 84 -6.81 -28.65 0.58
CA THR A 84 -5.40 -29.11 0.50
C THR A 84 -4.83 -29.08 -0.91
N ASN A 85 -5.68 -29.24 -1.92
CA ASN A 85 -5.31 -29.19 -3.33
C ASN A 85 -4.80 -27.81 -3.77
N ASP A 86 -5.22 -26.75 -3.08
CA ASP A 86 -4.82 -25.38 -3.41
C ASP A 86 -3.59 -24.93 -2.61
N ALA A 87 -3.14 -25.71 -1.63
CA ALA A 87 -2.00 -25.38 -0.78
C ALA A 87 -0.72 -25.02 -1.56
N PRO A 88 -0.31 -25.75 -2.63
CA PRO A 88 0.86 -25.35 -3.41
C PRO A 88 0.67 -24.01 -4.13
N ALA A 89 -0.53 -23.74 -4.65
CA ALA A 89 -0.84 -22.50 -5.35
C ALA A 89 -0.96 -21.31 -4.38
N LEU A 90 -1.54 -21.53 -3.19
CA LEU A 90 -1.60 -20.54 -2.11
C LEU A 90 -0.21 -20.13 -1.65
N LYS A 91 0.70 -21.10 -1.48
CA LYS A 91 2.08 -20.86 -1.05
C LYS A 91 2.94 -20.17 -2.12
N GLU A 92 2.68 -20.44 -3.39
CA GLU A 92 3.40 -19.80 -4.50
C GLU A 92 2.86 -18.40 -4.83
N ALA A 93 1.61 -18.09 -4.49
CA ALA A 93 1.03 -16.77 -4.73
C ALA A 93 1.76 -15.67 -3.94
N ASP A 94 1.61 -14.42 -4.38
CA ASP A 94 2.09 -13.29 -3.57
C ASP A 94 1.19 -13.06 -2.35
N ILE A 95 -0.10 -13.44 -2.46
CA ILE A 95 -1.06 -13.42 -1.36
C ILE A 95 -1.97 -14.67 -1.46
N GLY A 96 -1.91 -15.55 -0.47
CA GLY A 96 -2.81 -16.69 -0.31
C GLY A 96 -4.01 -16.35 0.58
N LEU A 97 -5.23 -16.48 0.05
CA LEU A 97 -6.49 -16.25 0.75
C LEU A 97 -7.22 -17.58 0.94
N LEU A 98 -7.50 -17.94 2.19
CA LEU A 98 -8.31 -19.10 2.52
C LEU A 98 -9.74 -18.70 2.86
N MET A 99 -10.72 -19.42 2.32
CA MET A 99 -12.12 -19.28 2.70
C MET A 99 -12.49 -20.24 3.84
N GLY A 100 -13.08 -19.68 4.90
CA GLY A 100 -13.79 -20.39 5.96
C GLY A 100 -12.95 -21.26 6.87
N GLN A 101 -13.53 -22.40 7.20
CA GLN A 101 -12.92 -23.45 8.03
C GLN A 101 -12.01 -24.40 7.24
N GLY A 102 -11.47 -23.94 6.10
CA GLY A 102 -10.61 -24.71 5.21
C GLY A 102 -9.54 -25.55 5.92
N THR A 103 -9.00 -26.54 5.21
CA THR A 103 -8.14 -27.58 5.81
C THR A 103 -6.92 -27.00 6.53
N GLU A 104 -6.44 -27.66 7.58
CA GLU A 104 -5.30 -27.17 8.39
C GLU A 104 -4.04 -26.92 7.54
N VAL A 105 -3.77 -27.80 6.57
CA VAL A 105 -2.69 -27.63 5.59
C VAL A 105 -2.86 -26.36 4.75
N ALA A 106 -4.09 -26.04 4.36
CA ALA A 106 -4.37 -24.83 3.58
C ALA A 106 -4.28 -23.57 4.45
N LYS A 107 -4.63 -23.63 5.75
CA LYS A 107 -4.42 -22.55 6.73
C LYS A 107 -2.94 -22.23 6.90
N GLU A 108 -2.08 -23.23 7.03
CA GLU A 108 -0.63 -23.05 7.14
C GLU A 108 0.01 -22.46 5.87
N CYS A 109 -0.60 -22.71 4.71
CA CYS A 109 -0.10 -22.19 3.43
C CYS A 109 -0.72 -20.85 3.01
N SER A 110 -1.67 -20.31 3.78
CA SER A 110 -2.38 -19.07 3.47
C SER A 110 -1.91 -17.90 4.35
N ASP A 111 -1.91 -16.69 3.79
CA ASP A 111 -1.57 -15.46 4.53
C ASP A 111 -2.78 -14.88 5.27
N ILE A 112 -3.98 -15.05 4.72
CA ILE A 112 -5.22 -14.46 5.24
C ILE A 112 -6.34 -15.51 5.21
N VAL A 113 -7.01 -15.70 6.35
CA VAL A 113 -8.16 -16.59 6.50
C VAL A 113 -9.44 -15.78 6.66
N ILE A 114 -10.40 -16.00 5.77
CA ILE A 114 -11.71 -15.33 5.74
C ILE A 114 -12.71 -16.18 6.50
N LEU A 115 -13.11 -15.74 7.69
CA LEU A 115 -13.92 -16.56 8.61
C LEU A 115 -15.39 -16.70 8.21
N ASP A 116 -15.92 -15.82 7.35
CA ASP A 116 -17.35 -15.70 7.04
C ASP A 116 -17.74 -16.35 5.69
N ASP A 117 -16.82 -17.06 5.05
CA ASP A 117 -17.02 -17.74 3.75
C ASP A 117 -17.61 -16.84 2.64
N SER A 118 -17.44 -15.52 2.77
CA SER A 118 -18.01 -14.54 1.84
C SER A 118 -16.97 -13.90 0.94
N PHE A 119 -17.19 -13.95 -0.38
CA PHE A 119 -16.38 -13.20 -1.34
C PHE A 119 -16.44 -11.67 -1.10
N GLY A 120 -17.49 -11.16 -0.45
CA GLY A 120 -17.57 -9.75 -0.06
C GLY A 120 -16.47 -9.32 0.93
N SER A 121 -16.02 -10.25 1.76
CA SER A 121 -14.92 -10.02 2.70
C SER A 121 -13.57 -9.92 2.00
N VAL A 122 -13.35 -10.65 0.90
CA VAL A 122 -12.17 -10.48 0.04
C VAL A 122 -12.09 -9.03 -0.48
N ALA A 123 -13.20 -8.49 -0.99
CA ALA A 123 -13.25 -7.12 -1.48
C ALA A 123 -12.98 -6.09 -0.37
N THR A 124 -13.41 -6.40 0.85
CA THR A 124 -13.15 -5.57 2.03
C THR A 124 -11.67 -5.59 2.41
N VAL A 125 -11.03 -6.78 2.42
CA VAL A 125 -9.59 -6.93 2.63
C VAL A 125 -8.79 -6.14 1.59
N LEU A 126 -9.15 -6.23 0.32
CA LEU A 126 -8.51 -5.45 -0.74
C LEU A 126 -8.67 -3.94 -0.54
N ARG A 127 -9.85 -3.49 -0.12
CA ARG A 127 -10.10 -2.07 0.19
C ARG A 127 -9.21 -1.59 1.35
N TRP A 128 -9.08 -2.38 2.41
CA TRP A 128 -8.17 -2.09 3.53
C TRP A 128 -6.71 -2.10 3.11
N GLY A 129 -6.28 -3.07 2.31
CA GLY A 129 -4.92 -3.15 1.78
C GLY A 129 -4.54 -1.92 0.95
N ARG A 130 -5.45 -1.44 0.09
CA ARG A 130 -5.25 -0.18 -0.65
C ARG A 130 -5.14 1.03 0.27
N CYS A 131 -6.01 1.13 1.29
CA CYS A 131 -5.98 2.20 2.28
C CYS A 131 -4.62 2.24 3.01
N VAL A 132 -4.19 1.11 3.56
CA VAL A 132 -2.92 1.00 4.29
C VAL A 132 -1.74 1.36 3.39
N ARG A 133 -1.68 0.84 2.16
CA ARG A 133 -0.60 1.15 1.22
C ARG A 133 -0.51 2.65 0.93
N THR A 134 -1.65 3.28 0.61
CA THR A 134 -1.69 4.72 0.31
C THR A 134 -1.27 5.54 1.53
N ASN A 135 -1.74 5.18 2.72
CA ASN A 135 -1.43 5.92 3.93
C ASN A 135 0.06 5.80 4.27
N VAL A 136 0.61 4.58 4.23
CA VAL A 136 2.05 4.34 4.45
C VAL A 136 2.90 5.11 3.45
N GLN A 137 2.52 5.16 2.16
CA GLN A 137 3.24 5.97 1.16
C GLN A 137 3.23 7.46 1.51
N LYS A 138 2.07 8.01 1.90
CA LYS A 138 1.96 9.42 2.34
C LYS A 138 2.85 9.70 3.54
N PHE A 139 2.88 8.80 4.53
CA PHE A 139 3.70 8.94 5.72
C PHE A 139 5.19 8.88 5.41
N ILE A 140 5.63 7.91 4.60
CA ILE A 140 7.04 7.83 4.15
C ILE A 140 7.44 9.09 3.39
N GLN A 141 6.58 9.61 2.51
CA GLN A 141 6.85 10.84 1.78
C GLN A 141 7.03 12.04 2.73
N LEU A 142 6.11 12.23 3.68
CA LEU A 142 6.21 13.29 4.68
C LEU A 142 7.50 13.17 5.51
N GLN A 143 7.79 11.97 5.98
CA GLN A 143 8.97 11.67 6.80
C GLN A 143 10.27 11.95 6.04
N LEU A 144 10.34 11.55 4.76
CA LEU A 144 11.50 11.79 3.92
C LEU A 144 11.67 13.29 3.60
N THR A 145 10.59 14.00 3.29
CA THR A 145 10.63 15.45 3.06
C THR A 145 11.12 16.20 4.30
N LEU A 146 10.60 15.88 5.49
CA LEU A 146 11.01 16.51 6.74
C LEU A 146 12.47 16.20 7.09
N THR A 147 12.90 14.96 6.89
CA THR A 147 14.30 14.55 7.15
C THR A 147 15.26 15.30 6.23
N VAL A 148 14.98 15.34 4.91
CA VAL A 148 15.82 16.04 3.94
C VAL A 148 15.83 17.55 4.20
N ALA A 149 14.68 18.17 4.48
CA ALA A 149 14.60 19.59 4.79
C ALA A 149 15.41 19.95 6.04
N THR A 150 15.28 19.15 7.10
CA THR A 150 16.02 19.36 8.36
C THR A 150 17.52 19.25 8.15
N LEU A 151 17.97 18.24 7.40
CA LEU A 151 19.38 18.09 7.03
C LEU A 151 19.89 19.27 6.20
N ALA A 152 19.11 19.72 5.23
CA ALA A 152 19.48 20.86 4.38
C ALA A 152 19.59 22.17 5.18
N ILE A 153 18.63 22.44 6.08
CA ILE A 153 18.66 23.64 6.95
C ILE A 153 19.88 23.58 7.88
N ASN A 154 20.11 22.46 8.55
CA ASN A 154 21.27 22.30 9.42
C ASN A 154 22.58 22.50 8.66
N PHE A 155 22.67 21.97 7.44
CA PHE A 155 23.85 22.15 6.59
C PHE A 155 24.05 23.64 6.21
N VAL A 156 23.02 24.32 5.73
CA VAL A 156 23.11 25.73 5.31
C VAL A 156 23.48 26.64 6.49
N VAL A 157 22.86 26.43 7.65
CA VAL A 157 23.15 27.23 8.85
C VAL A 157 24.54 26.94 9.40
N SER A 158 24.95 25.67 9.43
CA SER A 158 26.29 25.28 9.90
C SER A 158 27.40 25.86 9.02
N VAL A 159 27.22 25.87 7.69
CA VAL A 159 28.17 26.50 6.77
C VAL A 159 28.20 28.03 6.92
N SER A 160 27.06 28.66 7.19
CA SER A 160 26.96 30.12 7.26
C SER A 160 27.43 30.71 8.60
N THR A 161 27.12 30.03 9.71
CA THR A 161 27.32 30.55 11.07
C THR A 161 28.41 29.81 11.85
N GLY A 162 28.85 28.64 11.38
CA GLY A 162 29.80 27.77 12.08
C GLY A 162 29.19 27.01 13.26
N GLU A 163 27.95 27.34 13.66
CA GLU A 163 27.23 26.66 14.74
C GLU A 163 26.14 25.74 14.17
N VAL A 164 25.89 24.62 14.85
CA VAL A 164 24.81 23.70 14.47
C VAL A 164 23.55 24.10 15.24
N PRO A 165 22.50 24.60 14.56
CA PRO A 165 21.34 25.20 15.22
C PRO A 165 20.44 24.18 15.94
N LEU A 166 20.49 22.90 15.53
CA LEU A 166 19.76 21.81 16.17
C LEU A 166 20.75 20.75 16.65
N SER A 167 20.77 20.50 17.95
CA SER A 167 21.60 19.46 18.55
C SER A 167 21.13 18.07 18.12
N ALA A 168 22.03 17.09 18.11
CA ALA A 168 21.71 15.70 17.79
C ALA A 168 20.57 15.15 18.65
N VAL A 169 20.49 15.55 19.93
CA VAL A 169 19.42 15.12 20.85
C VAL A 169 18.07 15.71 20.44
N GLU A 170 18.03 16.98 20.01
CA GLU A 170 16.80 17.66 19.59
C GLU A 170 16.24 17.06 18.30
N LEU A 171 17.12 16.71 17.35
CA LEU A 171 16.74 16.03 16.12
C LEU A 171 16.12 14.66 16.38
N VAL A 172 16.70 13.88 17.30
CA VAL A 172 16.15 12.58 17.70
C VAL A 172 14.77 12.75 18.34
N TRP A 173 14.61 13.75 19.21
CA TRP A 173 13.32 14.03 19.86
C TRP A 173 12.23 14.44 18.87
N VAL A 174 12.53 15.35 17.94
CA VAL A 174 11.58 15.79 16.90
C VAL A 174 11.20 14.61 16.00
N ASN A 175 12.18 13.81 15.59
CA ASN A 175 11.96 12.63 14.77
C ASN A 175 11.07 11.59 15.48
N LEU A 176 11.27 11.38 16.78
CA LEU A 176 10.44 10.45 17.56
C LEU A 176 8.98 10.91 17.62
N ILE A 177 8.74 12.20 17.87
CA ILE A 177 7.39 12.76 17.97
C ILE A 177 6.66 12.70 16.62
N ILE A 178 7.34 13.04 15.53
CA ILE A 178 6.75 12.98 14.18
C ILE A 178 6.41 11.54 13.81
N ASN A 179 7.31 10.59 14.07
CA ASN A 179 7.07 9.18 13.75
C ASN A 179 5.92 8.60 14.59
N ALA A 180 5.88 8.90 15.89
CA ALA A 180 4.82 8.42 16.77
C ALA A 180 3.44 8.97 16.36
N SER A 181 3.36 10.27 16.10
CA SER A 181 2.11 10.92 15.66
C SER A 181 1.66 10.44 14.29
N GLY A 182 2.59 10.28 13.34
CA GLY A 182 2.28 9.78 12.00
C GLY A 182 1.85 8.30 12.00
N ALA A 183 2.52 7.42 12.76
CA ALA A 183 2.10 6.03 12.91
C ALA A 183 0.68 5.91 13.47
N PHE A 184 0.31 6.79 14.40
CA PHE A 184 -1.03 6.82 14.95
C PHE A 184 -2.06 7.41 13.98
N ALA A 185 -1.68 8.41 13.17
CA ALA A 185 -2.53 8.90 12.08
C ALA A 185 -2.83 7.78 11.06
N LEU A 186 -1.81 6.98 10.68
CA LEU A 186 -1.98 5.82 9.81
C LEU A 186 -2.97 4.79 10.37
N ALA A 187 -2.87 4.50 11.67
CA ALA A 187 -3.72 3.51 12.34
C ALA A 187 -5.21 3.92 12.40
N THR A 188 -5.50 5.21 12.23
CA THR A 188 -6.83 5.78 12.49
C THR A 188 -7.56 6.24 11.23
N GLU A 189 -6.88 6.23 10.08
CA GLU A 189 -7.46 6.58 8.78
C GLU A 189 -8.32 5.43 8.24
N LYS A 190 -9.62 5.71 8.03
CA LYS A 190 -10.59 4.72 7.54
C LYS A 190 -10.59 4.64 6.00
N PRO A 191 -10.91 3.47 5.41
CA PRO A 191 -10.96 3.32 3.96
C PRO A 191 -12.11 4.12 3.33
N THR A 192 -11.77 5.01 2.40
CA THR A 192 -12.73 5.76 1.57
C THR A 192 -13.22 4.92 0.38
N LYS A 193 -14.49 5.05 -0.02
CA LYS A 193 -15.08 4.29 -1.14
C LYS A 193 -14.42 4.60 -2.50
N GLU A 194 -13.96 5.83 -2.69
CA GLU A 194 -13.25 6.31 -3.89
C GLU A 194 -11.94 5.54 -4.20
N LEU A 195 -11.36 4.84 -3.21
CA LEU A 195 -10.13 4.03 -3.40
C LEU A 195 -10.34 2.82 -4.34
N MET A 196 -11.59 2.40 -4.54
CA MET A 196 -11.92 1.23 -5.37
C MET A 196 -12.13 1.58 -6.84
N GLU A 197 -12.47 2.84 -7.14
CA GLU A 197 -12.69 3.32 -8.52
C GLU A 197 -11.39 3.60 -9.25
N LYS A 198 -10.30 3.83 -8.49
CA LYS A 198 -8.98 4.12 -9.04
C LYS A 198 -8.23 2.84 -9.42
N PRO A 199 -7.48 2.84 -10.54
CA PRO A 199 -6.57 1.75 -10.84
C PRO A 199 -5.45 1.69 -9.78
N PRO A 200 -4.80 0.52 -9.59
CA PRO A 200 -3.86 0.25 -8.49
C PRO A 200 -2.58 1.12 -8.46
N LEU A 201 -2.45 2.09 -9.38
CA LEU A 201 -1.28 2.96 -9.56
C LEU A 201 -1.60 4.47 -9.47
N GLU A 202 -2.85 4.87 -9.24
CA GLU A 202 -3.21 6.30 -9.30
C GLU A 202 -3.23 6.96 -7.93
N ASN A 203 -2.11 7.61 -7.58
CA ASN A 203 -1.98 8.42 -6.38
C ASN A 203 -2.61 9.80 -6.58
N LYS A 204 -3.44 10.22 -5.61
CA LYS A 204 -3.74 11.63 -5.37
C LYS A 204 -3.67 11.96 -3.87
N TYR A 205 -2.97 13.06 -3.63
CA TYR A 205 -2.91 13.98 -2.49
C TYR A 205 -2.74 13.44 -1.06
N VAL A 206 -1.66 13.92 -0.42
CA VAL A 206 -1.25 13.67 0.97
C VAL A 206 -2.23 14.27 1.99
N PHE A 207 -3.06 15.25 1.61
CA PHE A 207 -3.86 16.05 2.54
C PHE A 207 -5.38 16.00 2.33
N GLU A 208 -5.88 15.17 1.41
CA GLU A 208 -7.31 15.11 1.13
C GLU A 208 -8.05 14.37 2.27
N GLY A 209 -8.89 15.09 3.02
CA GLY A 209 -9.75 14.52 4.07
C GLY A 209 -9.18 14.51 5.50
N ILE A 210 -7.96 14.98 5.73
CA ILE A 210 -7.30 15.00 7.06
C ILE A 210 -8.12 15.76 8.13
N HIS A 211 -8.83 16.83 7.75
CA HIS A 211 -9.63 17.65 8.66
C HIS A 211 -10.94 17.00 9.14
N LYS A 212 -11.35 15.86 8.56
CA LYS A 212 -12.62 15.19 8.93
C LYS A 212 -12.46 14.20 10.09
N ASN A 213 -11.23 13.85 10.48
CA ASN A 213 -10.99 12.89 11.55
C ASN A 213 -10.80 13.62 12.89
N HIS A 214 -11.81 13.58 13.77
CA HIS A 214 -11.75 14.19 15.12
C HIS A 214 -10.56 13.66 15.92
N LEU A 215 -10.20 12.40 15.70
CA LEU A 215 -9.09 11.75 16.39
C LEU A 215 -7.73 12.30 15.91
N PHE A 216 -7.61 12.63 14.61
CA PHE A 216 -6.47 13.36 14.04
C PHE A 216 -6.24 14.71 14.73
N LEU A 217 -7.31 15.49 14.89
CA LEU A 217 -7.28 16.78 15.58
C LEU A 217 -6.85 16.66 17.05
N VAL A 218 -7.31 15.62 17.75
CA VAL A 218 -6.92 15.36 19.14
C VAL A 218 -5.43 15.05 19.26
N ILE A 219 -4.86 14.22 18.37
CA ILE A 219 -3.42 13.90 18.41
C ILE A 219 -2.59 15.14 18.11
N VAL A 220 -2.96 15.91 17.09
CA VAL A 220 -2.26 17.17 16.77
C VAL A 220 -2.29 18.09 17.99
N GLY A 221 -3.44 18.23 18.65
CA GLY A 221 -3.57 18.99 19.89
C GLY A 221 -2.69 18.46 21.04
N VAL A 222 -2.66 17.15 21.26
CA VAL A 222 -1.81 16.51 22.28
C VAL A 222 -0.32 16.69 21.95
N THR A 223 0.04 16.60 20.68
CA THR A 223 1.43 16.76 20.22
C THR A 223 1.92 18.19 20.45
N ILE A 224 1.07 19.18 20.13
CA ILE A 224 1.33 20.59 20.42
C ILE A 224 1.44 20.81 21.93
N ALA A 225 0.54 20.23 22.73
CA ALA A 225 0.57 20.36 24.18
C ALA A 225 1.86 19.76 24.79
N VAL A 226 2.29 18.60 24.31
CA VAL A 226 3.55 17.97 24.72
C VAL A 226 4.75 18.83 24.32
N GLN A 227 4.77 19.39 23.10
CA GLN A 227 5.82 20.31 22.66
C GLN A 227 5.89 21.56 23.57
N VAL A 228 4.75 22.14 23.92
CA VAL A 228 4.67 23.29 24.83
C VAL A 228 5.22 22.94 26.21
N VAL A 229 4.86 21.76 26.75
CA VAL A 229 5.34 21.30 28.06
C VAL A 229 6.85 21.06 28.03
N VAL A 230 7.40 20.45 26.98
CA VAL A 230 8.84 20.21 26.84
C VAL A 230 9.60 21.55 26.80
N VAL A 231 9.17 22.49 25.97
CA VAL A 231 9.81 23.82 25.83
C VAL A 231 9.73 24.64 27.11
N GLN A 232 8.64 24.55 27.88
CA GLN A 232 8.45 25.35 29.09
C GLN A 232 9.09 24.73 30.35
N PHE A 233 9.15 23.39 30.44
CA PHE A 233 9.49 22.67 31.67
C PHE A 233 10.75 21.79 31.60
N LEU A 234 11.20 21.32 30.43
CA LEU A 234 12.39 20.44 30.32
C LEU A 234 13.72 21.19 30.11
N LYS A 235 13.95 22.21 30.94
CA LYS A 235 15.16 23.06 30.94
C LYS A 235 16.48 22.28 31.12
N LYS A 236 16.43 21.10 31.76
CA LYS A 236 17.62 20.34 32.18
C LYS A 236 18.04 19.21 31.21
N VAL A 237 17.16 18.81 30.30
CA VAL A 237 17.41 17.70 29.35
C VAL A 237 17.64 18.20 27.92
N ALA A 238 17.07 19.36 27.56
CA ALA A 238 17.13 19.89 26.20
C ALA A 238 17.86 21.25 26.08
N ASN A 239 18.52 21.73 27.14
CA ASN A 239 19.28 23.00 27.17
C ASN A 239 18.53 24.21 26.55
N THR A 240 17.21 24.21 26.63
CA THR A 240 16.32 25.16 25.95
C THR A 240 15.98 26.32 26.89
N GLU A 241 16.12 27.55 26.41
CA GLU A 241 15.67 28.74 27.12
C GLU A 241 14.14 28.85 27.08
N ARG A 242 13.54 29.35 28.18
CA ARG A 242 12.08 29.53 28.24
C ARG A 242 11.68 30.64 27.26
N LEU A 243 10.87 30.27 26.28
CA LEU A 243 10.37 31.17 25.26
C LEU A 243 9.27 32.09 25.82
N ASN A 244 9.38 33.40 25.62
CA ASN A 244 8.38 34.38 26.03
C ASN A 244 7.15 34.36 25.10
N TRP A 245 5.97 34.80 25.57
CA TRP A 245 4.72 34.84 24.79
C TRP A 245 4.87 35.59 23.46
N GLY A 246 5.71 36.63 23.39
CA GLY A 246 6.02 37.33 22.15
C GLY A 246 6.81 36.49 21.14
N GLN A 247 7.78 35.68 21.61
CA GLN A 247 8.56 34.78 20.76
C GLN A 247 7.72 33.58 20.29
N TRP A 248 6.82 33.07 21.14
CA TRP A 248 5.80 32.10 20.73
C TRP A 248 4.95 32.63 19.58
N GLY A 249 4.51 33.90 19.67
CA GLY A 249 3.79 34.58 18.60
C GLY A 249 4.59 34.65 17.29
N VAL A 250 5.90 34.92 17.37
CA VAL A 250 6.80 34.93 16.20
C VAL A 250 6.95 33.52 15.60
N CYS A 251 7.10 32.48 16.42
CA CYS A 251 7.15 31.08 15.94
C CYS A 251 5.86 30.67 15.24
N VAL A 252 4.70 30.98 15.82
CA VAL A 252 3.39 30.73 15.19
C VAL A 252 3.24 31.54 13.90
N GLY A 253 3.74 32.77 13.88
CA GLY A 253 3.82 33.61 12.68
C GLY A 253 4.61 32.95 11.55
N PHE A 254 5.84 32.51 11.82
CA PHE A 254 6.65 31.77 10.83
C PHE A 254 6.01 30.45 10.41
N ALA A 255 5.40 29.70 11.34
CA ALA A 255 4.68 28.47 11.03
C ALA A 255 3.47 28.74 10.12
N SER A 256 2.76 29.84 10.32
CA SER A 256 1.63 30.24 9.48
C SER A 256 2.04 30.59 8.04
N PHE A 257 3.27 31.07 7.83
CA PHE A 257 3.85 31.30 6.49
C PHE A 257 4.19 29.99 5.76
N SER A 258 4.35 28.88 6.47
CA SER A 258 4.58 27.57 5.83
C SER A 258 3.32 27.01 5.16
N TRP A 259 2.12 27.39 5.62
CA TRP A 259 0.85 26.93 5.04
C TRP A 259 0.59 27.44 3.62
N PRO A 260 0.81 28.73 3.30
CA PRO A 260 0.79 29.23 1.93
C PRO A 260 1.77 28.50 1.01
N ILE A 261 2.97 28.16 1.50
CA ILE A 261 3.96 27.40 0.72
C ILE A 261 3.42 25.99 0.42
N GLY A 262 2.83 25.32 1.42
CA GLY A 262 2.15 24.05 1.22
C GLY A 262 1.00 24.15 0.20
N TRP A 263 0.22 25.23 0.25
CA TRP A 263 -0.85 25.50 -0.71
C TRP A 263 -0.32 25.77 -2.12
N VAL A 264 0.82 26.46 -2.26
CA VAL A 264 1.48 26.68 -3.57
C VAL A 264 2.10 25.40 -4.12
N VAL A 265 2.68 24.55 -3.26
CA VAL A 265 3.17 23.21 -3.67
C VAL A 265 2.03 22.33 -4.17
N MET A 266 0.79 22.52 -3.69
CA MET A 266 -0.39 21.83 -4.24
C MET A 266 -0.67 22.16 -5.71
N TRP A 267 -0.16 23.30 -6.22
CA TRP A 267 -0.33 23.69 -7.62
C TRP A 267 0.75 23.09 -8.53
N ILE A 268 1.78 22.45 -7.96
CA ILE A 268 2.81 21.75 -8.72
C ILE A 268 2.28 20.34 -9.02
N PRO A 269 1.92 20.02 -10.28
CA PRO A 269 1.47 18.68 -10.63
C PRO A 269 2.62 17.69 -10.43
N VAL A 270 2.47 16.78 -9.46
CA VAL A 270 3.41 15.67 -9.27
C VAL A 270 3.35 14.80 -10.51
N ARG A 271 4.48 14.70 -11.22
CA ARG A 271 4.61 13.90 -12.45
C ARG A 271 4.30 12.43 -12.12
N GLN A 272 3.23 11.90 -12.73
CA GLN A 272 2.69 10.55 -12.47
C GLN A 272 3.57 9.38 -12.94
N LYS A 273 4.74 9.65 -13.53
CA LYS A 273 5.66 8.61 -13.99
C LYS A 273 6.82 8.52 -12.99
N PRO A 274 7.16 7.33 -12.48
CA PRO A 274 8.38 7.18 -11.69
C PRO A 274 9.57 7.68 -12.51
N PHE A 275 10.47 8.42 -11.88
CA PHE A 275 11.64 9.01 -12.56
C PHE A 275 12.58 7.92 -13.11
N LEU A 276 12.49 6.70 -12.56
CA LEU A 276 13.08 5.49 -13.10
C LEU A 276 12.00 4.55 -13.67
N PRO A 277 12.21 3.99 -14.87
CA PRO A 277 11.54 2.76 -15.28
C PRO A 277 11.80 1.67 -14.23
N TRP A 278 10.78 0.85 -13.92
CA TRP A 278 10.87 -0.28 -12.98
C TRP A 278 11.98 -1.29 -13.31
N GLU A 279 12.55 -1.22 -14.52
CA GLU A 279 13.74 -1.96 -14.95
C GLU A 279 14.98 -1.64 -14.12
N GLY A 280 15.16 -0.40 -13.65
CA GLY A 280 16.36 0.02 -12.92
C GLY A 280 16.41 -0.43 -11.45
N LEU A 281 15.25 -0.65 -10.81
CA LEU A 281 15.18 -1.15 -9.43
C LEU A 281 15.39 -2.68 -9.32
N ARG A 282 15.47 -3.40 -10.45
CA ARG A 282 15.80 -4.84 -10.47
C ARG A 282 17.21 -5.14 -9.97
N LEU A 283 18.14 -4.18 -10.04
CA LEU A 283 19.53 -4.34 -9.60
C LEU A 283 19.72 -4.30 -8.08
N LEU A 284 18.68 -3.96 -7.31
CA LEU A 284 18.75 -3.85 -5.85
C LEU A 284 18.04 -5.00 -5.11
N ARG A 285 17.57 -6.04 -5.81
CA ARG A 285 17.13 -7.29 -5.16
C ARG A 285 18.39 -8.02 -4.66
N PRO A 286 18.61 -8.19 -3.35
CA PRO A 286 19.62 -9.14 -2.89
C PRO A 286 19.06 -10.53 -3.14
N GLY A 287 19.69 -11.30 -4.03
CA GLY A 287 19.26 -12.65 -4.36
C GLY A 287 20.12 -13.30 -5.43
N THR A 288 21.30 -13.74 -5.03
CA THR A 288 21.65 -15.17 -5.16
C THR A 288 21.49 -15.78 -3.79
#